data_AF-A0A3M7A1N7-F1
#
_entry.id   AF-A0A3M7A1N7-F1
#
_cell.length_a   1.000
_cell.length_b   1.000
_cell.length_c   1.000
_cell.angle_alpha   90.00
_cell.angle_beta   90.00
_cell.angle_gamma   90.00
#
_symmetry.space_group_name_H-M   'P 1'
#
loop_
_entity.id
_entity.type
_entity.pdbx_description
1 polymer ?
#
loop_
_entity_poly.entity_id
_entity_poly.type
_entity_poly.pdbx_seq_one_letter_code
_entity_poly.pdbx_strand_id
1 'polypeptide(L)'
;MAVKPISANDIDATFKSDSIDLISKPLGSRILAFSDEWFAAAENLTTPTPPVRKPGVFTYAGAWYDGWETRRHNPEPFDWVVFRLGVASGKVKGVEIDTAFFSGNHAPEVAVQGCFISDQEDDASVKSKDFGGWETILPKQECGPSQRHAWLLPAMTEKAYTHLRLQMFPDGGIARFRLYGEVLPVLPQDVNAVFDLAATINGGVAVQCSDQHFGTKDNLLLPGRGVDMGDGWETKRSRGEHIDWTIIKLGTPGVIEKLVVDTAHFRGNFPQKVQIFAAPASQKAPRHEDNVWVEVLPPQKTGPDSKHEYSSDVLKQVDKAYGFVKLVIIPDGGVKRIRVFGRREAGA
;
A
#
# COMPACT_ATOMS: atom_id res chain seq x y z
N MET A 1 -23.16 -1.97 -14.49
CA MET A 1 -22.07 -2.70 -15.18
C MET A 1 -21.53 -3.75 -14.22
N ALA A 2 -21.23 -4.96 -14.69
CA ALA A 2 -20.79 -6.07 -13.84
C ALA A 2 -19.30 -5.92 -13.46
N VAL A 3 -18.92 -6.44 -12.29
CA VAL A 3 -17.51 -6.57 -11.89
C VAL A 3 -16.81 -7.62 -12.74
N LYS A 4 -15.53 -7.41 -13.05
CA LYS A 4 -14.74 -8.30 -13.92
C LYS A 4 -13.78 -9.15 -13.06
N PRO A 5 -13.90 -10.49 -13.04
CA PRO A 5 -12.91 -11.33 -12.39
C PRO A 5 -11.56 -11.25 -13.11
N ILE A 6 -10.48 -11.27 -12.33
CA ILE A 6 -9.09 -11.24 -12.81
C ILE A 6 -8.44 -12.59 -12.48
N SER A 7 -7.73 -13.15 -13.45
CA SER A 7 -7.00 -14.41 -13.23
C SER A 7 -5.91 -14.22 -12.19
N ALA A 8 -5.62 -15.23 -11.38
CA ALA A 8 -4.63 -15.13 -10.29
C ALA A 8 -3.24 -14.64 -10.76
N ASN A 9 -2.85 -14.99 -11.99
CA ASN A 9 -1.57 -14.58 -12.57
C ASN A 9 -1.56 -13.11 -13.04
N ASP A 10 -2.72 -12.52 -13.29
CA ASP A 10 -2.85 -11.15 -13.81
C ASP A 10 -3.14 -10.11 -12.71
N ILE A 11 -3.42 -10.55 -11.47
CA ILE A 11 -3.80 -9.66 -10.35
C ILE A 11 -2.72 -8.58 -10.15
N ASP A 12 -1.47 -9.00 -10.05
CA ASP A 12 -0.35 -8.11 -9.73
C ASP A 12 -0.13 -7.08 -10.84
N ALA A 13 -0.19 -7.50 -12.10
CA ALA A 13 -0.08 -6.61 -13.26
C ALA A 13 -1.26 -5.62 -13.33
N THR A 14 -2.46 -6.05 -12.92
CA THR A 14 -3.69 -5.25 -12.97
C THR A 14 -3.73 -4.16 -11.91
N PHE A 15 -3.22 -4.43 -10.70
CA PHE A 15 -3.39 -3.55 -9.54
C PHE A 15 -2.11 -2.96 -8.96
N LYS A 16 -0.99 -3.70 -8.91
CA LYS A 16 0.21 -3.25 -8.16
C LYS A 16 1.06 -2.20 -8.88
N SER A 17 0.76 -1.91 -10.14
CA SER A 17 1.50 -0.94 -10.97
C SER A 17 1.03 0.51 -10.78
N ASP A 18 -0.24 0.71 -10.43
CA ASP A 18 -0.89 2.02 -10.42
C ASP A 18 -1.86 2.24 -9.25
N SER A 19 -2.01 1.28 -8.36
CA SER A 19 -2.98 1.34 -7.24
C SER A 19 -2.29 1.10 -5.90
N ILE A 20 -2.91 1.65 -4.85
CA ILE A 20 -2.49 1.49 -3.47
C ILE A 20 -3.44 0.49 -2.79
N ASP A 21 -2.90 -0.40 -1.95
CA ASP A 21 -3.73 -1.18 -1.02
C ASP A 21 -4.17 -0.29 0.15
N LEU A 22 -5.39 0.23 0.09
CA LEU A 22 -5.94 1.24 1.00
C LEU A 22 -6.13 0.71 2.44
N ILE A 23 -6.14 -0.62 2.61
CA ILE A 23 -6.22 -1.30 3.91
C ILE A 23 -4.90 -1.92 4.36
N SER A 24 -3.78 -1.54 3.74
CA SER A 24 -2.45 -1.99 4.14
C SER A 24 -2.12 -1.58 5.58
N LYS A 25 -1.79 -2.55 6.45
CA LYS A 25 -1.44 -2.31 7.87
C LYS A 25 -0.27 -1.31 8.03
N PRO A 26 0.80 -1.35 7.22
CA PRO A 26 1.85 -0.32 7.23
C PRO A 26 1.41 1.10 6.89
N LEU A 27 0.28 1.30 6.19
CA LEU A 27 -0.30 2.64 6.02
C LEU A 27 -1.02 3.13 7.28
N GLY A 28 -1.23 2.27 8.27
CA GLY A 28 -1.95 2.58 9.50
C GLY A 28 -3.42 2.17 9.46
N SER A 29 -3.82 1.25 8.56
CA SER A 29 -5.18 0.69 8.57
C SER A 29 -5.44 -0.06 9.88
N ARG A 30 -6.71 -0.09 10.30
CA ARG A 30 -7.10 -0.70 11.58
C ARG A 30 -8.37 -1.53 11.41
N ILE A 31 -8.43 -2.64 12.12
CA ILE A 31 -9.68 -3.37 12.32
C ILE A 31 -10.38 -2.75 13.53
N LEU A 32 -11.65 -2.39 13.35
CA LEU A 32 -12.45 -1.71 14.37
C LEU A 32 -13.37 -2.67 15.12
N ALA A 33 -13.91 -3.66 14.41
CA ALA A 33 -14.83 -4.66 14.93
C ALA A 33 -14.90 -5.86 13.98
N PHE A 34 -15.37 -6.97 14.50
CA PHE A 34 -15.61 -8.22 13.78
C PHE A 34 -16.73 -9.00 14.46
N SER A 35 -17.35 -9.93 13.75
CA SER A 35 -18.38 -10.82 14.32
C SER A 35 -17.79 -11.94 15.18
N ASP A 36 -16.72 -12.59 14.69
CA ASP A 36 -16.07 -13.74 15.34
C ASP A 36 -14.61 -13.85 14.86
N GLU A 37 -13.74 -14.46 15.68
CA GLU A 37 -12.32 -14.72 15.39
C GLU A 37 -11.85 -16.04 16.02
N TRP A 38 -12.75 -17.02 16.15
CA TRP A 38 -12.49 -18.17 17.03
C TRP A 38 -11.26 -19.00 16.66
N PHE A 39 -11.04 -19.30 15.38
CA PHE A 39 -9.91 -20.12 14.95
C PHE A 39 -8.69 -19.29 14.58
N ALA A 40 -8.89 -18.11 13.97
CA ALA A 40 -7.81 -17.22 13.59
C ALA A 40 -8.26 -15.75 13.52
N ALA A 41 -7.36 -14.84 13.93
CA ALA A 41 -7.67 -13.41 14.09
C ALA A 41 -7.80 -12.67 12.75
N ALA A 42 -8.75 -11.74 12.66
CA ALA A 42 -9.00 -10.89 11.51
C ALA A 42 -7.82 -9.98 11.18
N GLU A 43 -6.96 -9.66 12.15
CA GLU A 43 -5.77 -8.84 11.92
C GLU A 43 -4.81 -9.41 10.87
N ASN A 44 -4.88 -10.73 10.61
CA ASN A 44 -4.08 -11.39 9.58
C ASN A 44 -4.50 -10.99 8.16
N LEU A 45 -5.75 -10.52 7.96
CA LEU A 45 -6.27 -10.15 6.64
C LEU A 45 -5.43 -9.04 5.98
N THR A 46 -4.91 -8.11 6.78
CA THR A 46 -4.14 -6.94 6.32
C THR A 46 -2.64 -7.12 6.46
N THR A 47 -2.15 -8.30 6.86
CA THR A 47 -0.72 -8.62 6.92
C THR A 47 -0.10 -8.50 5.53
N PRO A 48 0.95 -7.68 5.31
CA PRO A 48 1.49 -7.41 3.97
C PRO A 48 2.10 -8.65 3.28
N THR A 49 2.70 -9.55 4.05
CA THR A 49 3.37 -10.73 3.52
C THR A 49 2.36 -11.75 2.98
N PRO A 50 2.75 -12.59 2.01
CA PRO A 50 1.95 -13.75 1.61
C PRO A 50 1.59 -14.63 2.83
N PRO A 51 0.43 -15.29 2.81
CA PRO A 51 0.07 -16.28 3.83
C PRO A 51 1.13 -17.36 3.97
N VAL A 52 1.34 -17.85 5.19
CA VAL A 52 2.18 -19.02 5.46
C VAL A 52 1.39 -20.14 6.12
N ARG A 53 1.81 -21.39 5.88
CA ARG A 53 1.24 -22.57 6.54
C ARG A 53 2.25 -23.18 7.49
N LYS A 54 1.78 -23.61 8.66
CA LYS A 54 2.57 -24.37 9.65
C LYS A 54 1.91 -25.71 9.97
N PRO A 55 2.08 -26.75 9.12
CA PRO A 55 1.49 -28.06 9.36
C PRO A 55 1.89 -28.62 10.73
N GLY A 56 0.93 -29.19 11.45
CA GLY A 56 1.15 -29.78 12.78
C GLY A 56 1.21 -28.78 13.94
N VAL A 57 1.10 -27.47 13.69
CA VAL A 57 0.99 -26.45 14.74
C VAL A 57 -0.49 -26.23 15.06
N PHE A 58 -0.85 -26.39 16.33
CA PHE A 58 -2.21 -26.21 16.84
C PHE A 58 -2.23 -25.12 17.91
N THR A 59 -3.30 -24.34 17.92
CA THR A 59 -3.69 -23.41 18.99
C THR A 59 -4.73 -24.10 19.89
N TYR A 60 -5.16 -23.41 20.94
CA TYR A 60 -6.29 -23.89 21.76
C TYR A 60 -7.59 -24.09 20.95
N ALA A 61 -7.78 -23.32 19.87
CA ALA A 61 -8.99 -23.38 19.06
C ALA A 61 -8.94 -24.44 17.96
N GLY A 62 -7.75 -24.85 17.50
CA GLY A 62 -7.62 -25.78 16.37
C GLY A 62 -6.26 -25.68 15.68
N ALA A 63 -6.19 -26.06 14.40
CA ALA A 63 -4.97 -25.86 13.62
C ALA A 63 -4.65 -24.36 13.49
N TRP A 64 -3.37 -23.99 13.55
CA TRP A 64 -2.97 -22.60 13.36
C TRP A 64 -3.08 -22.19 11.88
N TYR A 65 -3.72 -21.06 11.63
CA TYR A 65 -3.87 -20.45 10.30
C TYR A 65 -3.33 -19.02 10.26
N ASP A 66 -2.69 -18.68 9.15
CA ASP A 66 -2.30 -17.30 8.81
C ASP A 66 -3.43 -16.62 8.02
N GLY A 67 -4.51 -16.30 8.73
CA GLY A 67 -5.72 -15.73 8.16
C GLY A 67 -6.74 -15.40 9.24
N TRP A 68 -7.93 -15.05 8.81
CA TRP A 68 -9.13 -14.94 9.64
C TRP A 68 -9.97 -16.19 9.47
N GLU A 69 -10.44 -16.80 10.57
CA GLU A 69 -11.33 -17.95 10.51
C GLU A 69 -12.31 -17.95 11.68
N THR A 70 -13.59 -18.10 11.37
CA THR A 70 -14.71 -18.00 12.31
C THR A 70 -15.28 -19.35 12.73
N ARG A 71 -16.07 -19.37 13.80
CA ARG A 71 -16.80 -20.59 14.22
C ARG A 71 -17.73 -21.09 13.11
N ARG A 72 -17.85 -22.41 13.04
CA ARG A 72 -18.78 -23.09 12.13
C ARG A 72 -20.23 -22.86 12.52
N HIS A 73 -21.11 -22.98 11.53
CA HIS A 73 -22.56 -22.96 11.68
C HIS A 73 -23.06 -21.60 12.22
N ASN A 74 -22.54 -20.52 11.63
CA ASN A 74 -23.00 -19.18 11.93
C ASN A 74 -24.53 -19.12 11.73
N PRO A 75 -25.32 -18.80 12.77
CA PRO A 75 -26.78 -18.67 12.63
C PRO A 75 -27.18 -17.40 11.87
N GLU A 76 -26.26 -16.46 11.72
CA GLU A 76 -26.45 -15.23 10.96
C GLU A 76 -26.14 -15.43 9.47
N PRO A 77 -26.64 -14.56 8.57
CA PRO A 77 -26.41 -14.71 7.13
C PRO A 77 -24.94 -14.60 6.70
N PHE A 78 -24.09 -13.94 7.49
CA PHE A 78 -22.67 -13.74 7.21
C PHE A 78 -21.88 -13.36 8.48
N ASP A 79 -20.60 -13.70 8.47
CA ASP A 79 -19.58 -13.11 9.32
C ASP A 79 -19.00 -11.84 8.67
N TRP A 80 -18.45 -10.94 9.48
CA TRP A 80 -17.96 -9.67 8.98
C TRP A 80 -16.76 -9.11 9.75
N VAL A 81 -16.00 -8.25 9.08
CA VAL A 81 -14.91 -7.45 9.67
C VAL A 81 -15.04 -6.01 9.18
N VAL A 82 -14.94 -5.04 10.10
CA VAL A 82 -14.95 -3.61 9.81
C VAL A 82 -13.53 -3.04 9.88
N PHE A 83 -13.15 -2.29 8.86
CA PHE A 83 -11.85 -1.67 8.70
C PHE A 83 -11.96 -0.15 8.66
N ARG A 84 -11.01 0.56 9.28
CA ARG A 84 -10.65 1.94 8.95
C ARG A 84 -9.48 1.92 7.96
N LEU A 85 -9.60 2.63 6.85
CA LEU A 85 -8.49 2.79 5.90
C LEU A 85 -7.27 3.42 6.57
N GLY A 86 -6.06 3.07 6.11
CA GLY A 86 -4.82 3.69 6.60
C GLY A 86 -4.58 5.11 6.07
N VAL A 87 -5.46 5.57 5.19
CA VAL A 87 -5.43 6.92 4.60
C VAL A 87 -6.67 7.70 5.01
N ALA A 88 -6.63 9.02 4.81
CA ALA A 88 -7.76 9.90 5.12
C ALA A 88 -9.04 9.39 4.45
N SER A 89 -8.99 9.19 3.12
CA SER A 89 -10.02 8.51 2.34
C SER A 89 -9.45 7.97 1.02
N GLY A 90 -10.19 7.12 0.32
CA GLY A 90 -9.77 6.62 -0.99
C GLY A 90 -10.92 6.14 -1.87
N LYS A 91 -10.68 6.14 -3.19
CA LYS A 91 -11.58 5.59 -4.20
C LYS A 91 -11.12 4.18 -4.58
N VAL A 92 -12.06 3.28 -4.85
CA VAL A 92 -11.77 1.86 -5.05
C VAL A 92 -11.76 1.52 -6.54
N LYS A 93 -10.71 0.81 -6.97
CA LYS A 93 -10.55 0.24 -8.31
C LYS A 93 -10.91 -1.25 -8.33
N GLY A 94 -10.56 -1.98 -7.27
CA GLY A 94 -10.79 -3.41 -7.20
C GLY A 94 -10.51 -4.01 -5.84
N VAL A 95 -10.84 -5.30 -5.72
CA VAL A 95 -10.74 -6.09 -4.49
C VAL A 95 -9.99 -7.37 -4.78
N GLU A 96 -9.15 -7.81 -3.85
CA GLU A 96 -8.57 -9.16 -3.84
C GLU A 96 -8.85 -9.87 -2.52
N ILE A 97 -9.24 -11.14 -2.62
CA ILE A 97 -9.47 -12.06 -1.51
C ILE A 97 -8.64 -13.31 -1.75
N ASP A 98 -7.71 -13.59 -0.85
CA ASP A 98 -6.87 -14.79 -0.87
C ASP A 98 -7.39 -15.79 0.15
N THR A 99 -7.76 -16.99 -0.30
CA THR A 99 -8.21 -18.09 0.56
C THR A 99 -7.09 -19.11 0.81
N ALA A 100 -5.82 -18.77 0.54
CA ALA A 100 -4.66 -19.64 0.70
C ALA A 100 -4.72 -20.53 1.97
N PHE A 101 -4.49 -21.82 1.77
CA PHE A 101 -4.49 -22.88 2.79
C PHE A 101 -5.85 -23.23 3.41
N PHE A 102 -6.89 -22.43 3.20
CA PHE A 102 -8.27 -22.83 3.49
C PHE A 102 -8.82 -23.67 2.34
N SER A 103 -8.93 -24.99 2.56
CA SER A 103 -9.36 -25.95 1.55
C SER A 103 -10.45 -26.84 2.15
N GLY A 104 -11.68 -26.62 1.69
CA GLY A 104 -12.90 -27.16 2.30
C GLY A 104 -13.52 -26.27 3.38
N ASN A 105 -12.77 -25.37 4.00
CA ASN A 105 -13.23 -24.39 5.01
C ASN A 105 -12.97 -22.92 4.59
N HIS A 106 -12.77 -22.66 3.30
CA HIS A 106 -12.66 -21.30 2.79
C HIS A 106 -14.00 -20.57 2.87
N ALA A 107 -13.97 -19.25 2.87
CA ALA A 107 -15.16 -18.43 2.60
C ALA A 107 -15.82 -18.90 1.29
N PRO A 108 -17.08 -19.35 1.30
CA PRO A 108 -17.79 -19.75 0.08
C PRO A 108 -18.09 -18.56 -0.82
N GLU A 109 -18.60 -17.47 -0.23
CA GLU A 109 -18.88 -16.23 -0.93
C GLU A 109 -18.46 -15.04 -0.07
N VAL A 110 -18.14 -13.93 -0.73
CA VAL A 110 -17.73 -12.67 -0.10
C VAL A 110 -18.42 -11.47 -0.72
N ALA A 111 -18.61 -10.41 0.06
CA ALA A 111 -19.01 -9.09 -0.43
C ALA A 111 -18.22 -8.01 0.30
N VAL A 112 -18.08 -6.84 -0.32
CA VAL A 112 -17.40 -5.70 0.29
C VAL A 112 -18.30 -4.48 0.23
N GLN A 113 -18.43 -3.82 1.36
CA GLN A 113 -19.15 -2.56 1.51
C GLN A 113 -18.22 -1.46 2.02
N GLY A 114 -18.59 -0.21 1.80
CA GLY A 114 -17.87 0.95 2.33
C GLY A 114 -18.80 2.06 2.76
N CYS A 115 -18.28 2.95 3.59
CA CYS A 115 -18.92 4.22 3.92
C CYS A 115 -17.89 5.35 4.10
N PHE A 116 -18.39 6.57 4.13
CA PHE A 116 -17.61 7.75 4.46
C PHE A 116 -18.14 8.32 5.77
N ILE A 117 -17.30 8.35 6.80
CA ILE A 117 -17.55 8.96 8.10
C ILE A 117 -16.61 10.15 8.18
N SER A 118 -17.15 11.34 8.44
CA SER A 118 -16.32 12.55 8.56
C SER A 118 -15.58 12.57 9.90
N ASP A 119 -14.46 13.29 10.00
CA ASP A 119 -13.67 13.38 11.25
C ASP A 119 -14.45 14.01 12.44
N GLN A 120 -15.65 14.57 12.19
CA GLN A 120 -16.56 15.08 13.23
C GLN A 120 -17.44 13.98 13.85
N GLU A 121 -17.51 12.82 13.22
CA GLU A 121 -18.30 11.65 13.65
C GLU A 121 -17.35 10.59 14.23
N ASP A 122 -17.78 9.90 15.30
CA ASP A 122 -16.99 8.84 15.92
C ASP A 122 -17.17 7.50 15.19
N ASP A 123 -16.07 6.74 15.12
CA ASP A 123 -15.99 5.36 14.61
C ASP A 123 -16.88 4.38 15.41
N ALA A 124 -17.46 4.79 16.55
CA ALA A 124 -18.35 3.95 17.36
C ALA A 124 -19.56 3.42 16.57
N SER A 125 -20.12 4.23 15.66
CA SER A 125 -21.33 3.86 14.92
C SER A 125 -21.10 2.68 13.95
N VAL A 126 -19.96 2.66 13.26
CA VAL A 126 -19.63 1.63 12.24
C VAL A 126 -19.29 0.27 12.86
N LYS A 127 -19.05 0.20 14.17
CA LYS A 127 -18.83 -1.05 14.90
C LYS A 127 -20.12 -1.82 15.15
N SER A 128 -21.28 -1.17 14.99
CA SER A 128 -22.58 -1.83 15.13
C SER A 128 -22.89 -2.68 13.90
N LYS A 129 -23.35 -3.91 14.13
CA LYS A 129 -23.91 -4.80 13.08
C LYS A 129 -25.01 -4.09 12.27
N ASP A 130 -25.82 -3.28 12.96
CA ASP A 130 -27.02 -2.63 12.42
C ASP A 130 -26.73 -1.27 11.77
N PHE A 131 -25.46 -0.89 11.61
CA PHE A 131 -25.12 0.35 10.91
C PHE A 131 -25.66 0.32 9.47
N GLY A 132 -26.58 1.22 9.16
CA GLY A 132 -27.27 1.28 7.87
C GLY A 132 -26.56 2.08 6.77
N GLY A 133 -25.45 2.75 7.09
CA GLY A 133 -24.75 3.64 6.15
C GLY A 133 -23.79 2.94 5.18
N TRP A 134 -23.80 1.61 5.14
CA TRP A 134 -22.95 0.82 4.24
C TRP A 134 -23.47 0.83 2.80
N GLU A 135 -22.59 1.13 1.85
CA GLU A 135 -22.83 1.03 0.41
C GLU A 135 -22.04 -0.14 -0.19
N THR A 136 -22.64 -0.86 -1.12
CA THR A 136 -21.99 -2.00 -1.79
C THR A 136 -20.89 -1.51 -2.75
N ILE A 137 -19.65 -1.92 -2.49
CA ILE A 137 -18.50 -1.72 -3.38
C ILE A 137 -18.34 -2.94 -4.31
N LEU A 138 -18.31 -4.14 -3.72
CA LEU A 138 -18.28 -5.41 -4.42
C LEU A 138 -19.55 -6.19 -4.07
N PRO A 139 -20.47 -6.43 -5.03
CA PRO A 139 -21.60 -7.32 -4.79
C PRO A 139 -21.11 -8.74 -4.51
N LYS A 140 -21.96 -9.59 -3.93
CA LYS A 140 -21.58 -10.94 -3.54
C LYS A 140 -20.89 -11.72 -4.69
N GLN A 141 -19.73 -12.30 -4.42
CA GLN A 141 -18.94 -13.12 -5.34
C GLN A 141 -18.57 -14.46 -4.70
N GLU A 142 -18.51 -15.51 -5.51
CA GLU A 142 -18.04 -16.83 -5.09
C GLU A 142 -16.51 -16.87 -4.95
N CYS A 143 -16.04 -17.62 -3.96
CA CYS A 143 -14.64 -17.93 -3.73
C CYS A 143 -14.43 -19.46 -3.80
N GLY A 144 -13.28 -19.86 -4.31
CA GLY A 144 -12.80 -21.24 -4.33
C GLY A 144 -11.73 -21.51 -3.25
N PRO A 145 -11.35 -22.79 -3.09
CA PRO A 145 -10.41 -23.21 -2.06
C PRO A 145 -8.96 -22.82 -2.39
N SER A 146 -8.24 -22.30 -1.40
CA SER A 146 -6.80 -22.09 -1.43
C SER A 146 -6.27 -21.37 -2.68
N GLN A 147 -6.89 -20.26 -3.06
CA GLN A 147 -6.48 -19.49 -4.22
C GLN A 147 -6.74 -17.99 -4.05
N ARG A 148 -6.09 -17.18 -4.90
CA ARG A 148 -6.30 -15.74 -4.99
C ARG A 148 -7.47 -15.45 -5.91
N HIS A 149 -8.39 -14.61 -5.46
CA HIS A 149 -9.52 -14.08 -6.22
C HIS A 149 -9.36 -12.58 -6.33
N ALA A 150 -9.60 -12.01 -7.50
CA ALA A 150 -9.69 -10.57 -7.60
C ALA A 150 -10.77 -10.13 -8.58
N TRP A 151 -11.36 -8.98 -8.29
CA TRP A 151 -12.39 -8.36 -9.10
C TRP A 151 -12.04 -6.91 -9.38
N LEU A 152 -11.99 -6.57 -10.66
CA LEU A 152 -11.88 -5.20 -11.13
C LEU A 152 -13.29 -4.60 -11.23
N LEU A 153 -13.48 -3.45 -10.60
CA LEU A 153 -14.74 -2.70 -10.72
C LEU A 153 -14.89 -2.14 -12.14
N PRO A 154 -16.13 -1.95 -12.63
CA PRO A 154 -16.35 -1.45 -13.99
C PRO A 154 -15.76 -0.05 -14.22
N ALA A 155 -15.65 0.74 -13.15
CA ALA A 155 -14.91 1.98 -13.08
C ALA A 155 -14.42 2.18 -11.64
N MET A 156 -13.44 3.08 -11.47
CA MET A 156 -13.10 3.60 -10.14
C MET A 156 -14.36 4.15 -9.47
N THR A 157 -14.55 3.91 -8.17
CA THR A 157 -15.72 4.43 -7.47
C THR A 157 -15.78 5.95 -7.53
N GLU A 158 -16.96 6.51 -7.78
CA GLU A 158 -17.15 7.97 -7.80
C GLU A 158 -16.95 8.55 -6.39
N LYS A 159 -17.50 7.88 -5.39
CA LYS A 159 -17.36 8.21 -3.96
C LYS A 159 -16.03 7.72 -3.40
N ALA A 160 -15.52 8.48 -2.44
CA ALA A 160 -14.43 8.05 -1.58
C ALA A 160 -14.99 7.37 -0.32
N TYR A 161 -14.20 6.49 0.28
CA TYR A 161 -14.53 5.77 1.49
C TYR A 161 -13.47 6.00 2.56
N THR A 162 -13.86 5.87 3.82
CA THR A 162 -12.98 5.92 5.01
C THR A 162 -12.97 4.60 5.75
N HIS A 163 -14.05 3.84 5.60
CA HIS A 163 -14.32 2.58 6.27
C HIS A 163 -14.82 1.53 5.30
N LEU A 164 -14.56 0.27 5.62
CA LEU A 164 -15.04 -0.89 4.87
C LEU A 164 -15.66 -1.92 5.79
N ARG A 165 -16.55 -2.74 5.23
CA ARG A 165 -17.02 -3.99 5.81
C ARG A 165 -16.80 -5.12 4.81
N LEU A 166 -15.94 -6.07 5.18
CA LEU A 166 -15.86 -7.37 4.51
C LEU A 166 -16.97 -8.25 5.06
N GLN A 167 -17.69 -8.96 4.19
CA GLN A 167 -18.71 -9.93 4.54
C GLN A 167 -18.31 -11.30 3.98
N MET A 168 -18.43 -12.35 4.79
CA MET A 168 -18.16 -13.74 4.46
C MET A 168 -19.42 -14.57 4.70
N PHE A 169 -19.92 -15.27 3.68
CA PHE A 169 -21.23 -15.93 3.73
C PHE A 169 -21.11 -17.47 3.74
N PRO A 170 -21.70 -18.17 4.73
CA PRO A 170 -22.12 -17.66 6.05
C PRO A 170 -20.94 -17.53 7.04
N ASP A 171 -19.93 -18.39 6.90
CA ASP A 171 -18.74 -18.51 7.75
C ASP A 171 -17.61 -19.21 6.97
N GLY A 172 -16.41 -19.29 7.55
CA GLY A 172 -15.25 -19.93 6.92
C GLY A 172 -13.93 -19.21 7.22
N GLY A 173 -12.98 -19.30 6.29
CA GLY A 173 -11.66 -18.69 6.42
C GLY A 173 -11.16 -17.93 5.19
N ILE A 174 -10.46 -16.82 5.45
CA ILE A 174 -9.84 -15.93 4.46
C ILE A 174 -8.43 -15.61 4.92
N ALA A 175 -7.43 -15.79 4.06
CA ALA A 175 -6.03 -15.56 4.39
C ALA A 175 -5.64 -14.08 4.28
N ARG A 176 -6.01 -13.40 3.17
CA ARG A 176 -5.75 -11.96 2.96
C ARG A 176 -6.92 -11.25 2.31
N PHE A 177 -7.02 -9.96 2.59
CA PHE A 177 -7.87 -9.02 1.90
C PHE A 177 -7.04 -7.81 1.47
N ARG A 178 -7.19 -7.41 0.19
CA ARG A 178 -6.61 -6.17 -0.35
C ARG A 178 -7.71 -5.33 -0.98
N LEU A 179 -7.63 -4.02 -0.77
CA LEU A 179 -8.51 -3.05 -1.40
C LEU A 179 -7.67 -2.11 -2.26
N TYR A 180 -7.68 -2.33 -3.56
CA TYR A 180 -6.88 -1.56 -4.51
C TYR A 180 -7.61 -0.29 -4.92
N GLY A 181 -6.93 0.85 -4.85
CA GLY A 181 -7.52 2.13 -5.19
C GLY A 181 -6.56 3.30 -5.21
N GLU A 182 -7.15 4.49 -5.33
CA GLU A 182 -6.44 5.77 -5.28
C GLU A 182 -6.73 6.46 -3.96
N VAL A 183 -5.68 7.03 -3.36
CA VAL A 183 -5.80 7.84 -2.15
C VAL A 183 -6.39 9.19 -2.51
N LEU A 184 -7.37 9.64 -1.74
CA LEU A 184 -7.86 11.01 -1.77
C LEU A 184 -7.32 11.72 -0.52
N PRO A 185 -6.17 12.40 -0.63
CA PRO A 185 -5.47 12.96 0.51
C PRO A 185 -6.15 14.23 1.02
N VAL A 186 -6.00 14.49 2.33
CA VAL A 186 -6.28 15.80 2.92
C VAL A 186 -4.96 16.56 2.97
N LEU A 187 -4.73 17.42 1.99
CA LEU A 187 -3.52 18.22 1.90
C LEU A 187 -3.59 19.45 2.81
N PRO A 188 -2.45 19.96 3.31
CA PRO A 188 -2.42 21.21 4.07
C PRO A 188 -3.12 22.35 3.32
N GLN A 189 -3.93 23.16 4.00
CA GLN A 189 -4.59 24.31 3.36
C GLN A 189 -3.60 25.41 2.99
N ASP A 190 -2.60 25.65 3.83
CA ASP A 190 -1.51 26.58 3.54
C ASP A 190 -0.68 26.08 2.35
N VAL A 191 -0.65 26.86 1.27
CA VAL A 191 0.16 26.57 0.08
C VAL A 191 1.66 26.63 0.37
N ASN A 192 2.05 27.30 1.45
CA ASN A 192 3.44 27.36 1.90
C ASN A 192 3.83 26.25 2.88
N ALA A 193 2.89 25.39 3.27
CA ALA A 193 3.20 24.26 4.12
C ALA A 193 4.15 23.30 3.41
N VAL A 194 5.23 22.96 4.10
CA VAL A 194 6.18 21.94 3.65
C VAL A 194 5.72 20.59 4.16
N PHE A 195 5.50 19.64 3.26
CA PHE A 195 5.10 18.27 3.59
C PHE A 195 5.70 17.27 2.61
N ASP A 196 5.63 15.97 2.94
CA ASP A 196 6.17 14.91 2.09
C ASP A 196 5.29 14.68 0.86
N LEU A 197 5.71 15.24 -0.28
CA LEU A 197 5.05 15.12 -1.58
C LEU A 197 5.05 13.68 -2.12
N ALA A 198 5.98 12.84 -1.66
CA ALA A 198 6.11 11.45 -2.10
C ALA A 198 5.33 10.47 -1.22
N ALA A 199 4.84 10.88 -0.05
CA ALA A 199 4.16 9.99 0.87
C ALA A 199 2.89 9.38 0.24
N THR A 200 2.67 8.09 0.45
CA THR A 200 1.46 7.40 -0.04
C THR A 200 0.18 8.00 0.52
N ILE A 201 0.20 8.44 1.78
CA ILE A 201 -0.94 9.12 2.43
C ILE A 201 -1.29 10.46 1.77
N ASN A 202 -0.34 11.05 1.03
CA ASN A 202 -0.50 12.30 0.28
C ASN A 202 -0.72 12.05 -1.22
N GLY A 203 -0.92 10.79 -1.64
CA GLY A 203 -1.16 10.39 -3.03
C GLY A 203 0.08 9.96 -3.81
N GLY A 204 1.26 9.88 -3.18
CA GLY A 204 2.48 9.42 -3.85
C GLY A 204 2.44 7.94 -4.22
N VAL A 205 2.92 7.59 -5.41
CA VAL A 205 2.90 6.22 -5.95
C VAL A 205 4.25 5.86 -6.57
N ALA A 206 4.83 4.74 -6.16
CA ALA A 206 6.01 4.18 -6.81
C ALA A 206 5.57 3.38 -8.05
N VAL A 207 5.91 3.88 -9.24
CA VAL A 207 5.31 3.41 -10.51
C VAL A 207 6.19 2.42 -11.25
N GLN A 208 7.51 2.51 -11.12
CA GLN A 208 8.48 1.63 -11.81
C GLN A 208 9.74 1.46 -10.97
N CYS A 209 10.44 0.34 -11.14
CA CYS A 209 11.76 0.12 -10.58
C CYS A 209 12.57 -0.85 -11.45
N SER A 210 13.89 -0.89 -11.27
CA SER A 210 14.80 -1.80 -11.99
C SER A 210 14.70 -3.26 -11.55
N ASP A 211 14.67 -3.50 -10.24
CA ASP A 211 14.65 -4.82 -9.60
C ASP A 211 13.90 -4.74 -8.27
N GLN A 212 13.34 -5.86 -7.81
CA GLN A 212 12.78 -6.02 -6.46
C GLN A 212 13.10 -7.43 -5.97
N HIS A 213 14.25 -7.60 -5.33
CA HIS A 213 14.64 -8.89 -4.78
C HIS A 213 13.90 -9.20 -3.48
N PHE A 214 13.91 -8.25 -2.55
CA PHE A 214 13.17 -8.30 -1.30
C PHE A 214 12.44 -6.99 -1.03
N GLY A 215 11.27 -7.11 -0.39
CA GLY A 215 10.35 -5.98 -0.25
C GLY A 215 9.83 -5.46 -1.60
N THR A 216 9.18 -4.31 -1.59
CA THR A 216 8.66 -3.67 -2.81
C THR A 216 8.98 -2.19 -2.81
N LYS A 217 9.05 -1.60 -4.01
CA LYS A 217 9.22 -0.16 -4.24
C LYS A 217 8.20 0.69 -3.47
N ASP A 218 6.99 0.18 -3.27
CA ASP A 218 5.88 0.88 -2.60
C ASP A 218 6.21 1.15 -1.13
N ASN A 219 7.04 0.28 -0.52
CA ASN A 219 7.48 0.44 0.85
C ASN A 219 8.26 1.73 1.09
N LEU A 220 8.92 2.27 0.05
CA LEU A 220 9.71 3.50 0.15
C LEU A 220 8.88 4.71 0.62
N LEU A 221 7.56 4.66 0.41
CA LEU A 221 6.65 5.80 0.59
C LEU A 221 5.77 5.66 1.85
N LEU A 222 5.83 4.50 2.53
CA LEU A 222 5.04 4.19 3.71
C LEU A 222 5.41 5.05 4.92
N PRO A 223 4.52 5.29 5.89
CA PRO A 223 4.84 5.95 7.15
C PRO A 223 5.98 5.30 7.95
N GLY A 224 6.53 6.05 8.91
CA GLY A 224 7.53 5.56 9.87
C GLY A 224 8.87 5.14 9.23
N ARG A 225 9.61 4.28 9.95
CA ARG A 225 10.90 3.68 9.53
C ARG A 225 10.84 2.15 9.38
N GLY A 226 9.64 1.57 9.44
CA GLY A 226 9.45 0.12 9.43
C GLY A 226 9.98 -0.58 10.68
N VAL A 227 10.04 -1.92 10.64
CA VAL A 227 10.44 -2.78 11.76
C VAL A 227 11.68 -3.62 11.47
N ASP A 228 11.92 -4.00 10.21
CA ASP A 228 13.07 -4.81 9.76
C ASP A 228 13.38 -4.56 8.26
N MET A 229 14.19 -5.37 7.59
CA MET A 229 14.49 -5.13 6.16
C MET A 229 13.32 -5.47 5.22
N GLY A 230 12.40 -6.34 5.64
CA GLY A 230 11.32 -6.86 4.80
C GLY A 230 10.27 -5.82 4.40
N ASP A 231 10.21 -4.69 5.11
CA ASP A 231 9.34 -3.55 4.81
C ASP A 231 10.10 -2.36 4.20
N GLY A 232 11.23 -2.61 3.54
CA GLY A 232 11.94 -1.68 2.65
C GLY A 232 11.84 -2.10 1.17
N TRP A 233 12.72 -1.53 0.34
CA TRP A 233 12.98 -1.98 -1.03
C TRP A 233 14.44 -2.41 -1.13
N GLU A 234 14.70 -3.63 -1.59
CA GLU A 234 16.04 -4.20 -1.74
C GLU A 234 16.21 -4.88 -3.10
N THR A 235 17.37 -4.66 -3.72
CA THR A 235 17.72 -5.21 -5.03
C THR A 235 18.79 -6.30 -4.92
N LYS A 236 18.93 -7.10 -5.98
CA LYS A 236 19.96 -8.14 -6.05
C LYS A 236 21.35 -7.52 -6.07
N ARG A 237 22.28 -8.19 -5.38
CA ARG A 237 23.70 -7.83 -5.42
C ARG A 237 24.24 -7.93 -6.85
N SER A 238 24.77 -6.82 -7.38
CA SER A 238 25.37 -6.73 -8.70
C SER A 238 26.89 -7.00 -8.68
N ARG A 239 27.52 -7.01 -9.85
CA ARG A 239 28.98 -7.07 -10.04
C ARG A 239 29.37 -6.13 -11.19
N GLY A 240 30.34 -5.26 -10.97
CA GLY A 240 30.77 -4.26 -11.97
C GLY A 240 30.03 -2.93 -11.82
N GLU A 241 30.04 -2.12 -12.87
CA GLU A 241 29.25 -0.88 -12.92
C GLU A 241 27.77 -1.22 -13.04
N HIS A 242 26.98 -0.77 -12.07
CA HIS A 242 25.55 -1.03 -11.99
C HIS A 242 24.87 0.11 -11.24
N ILE A 243 23.57 0.28 -11.50
CA ILE A 243 22.67 1.10 -10.71
C ILE A 243 21.33 0.40 -10.60
N ASP A 244 20.65 0.59 -9.48
CA ASP A 244 19.23 0.31 -9.36
C ASP A 244 18.44 1.60 -9.15
N TRP A 245 17.17 1.60 -9.56
CA TRP A 245 16.36 2.80 -9.51
C TRP A 245 14.90 2.51 -9.22
N THR A 246 14.21 3.51 -8.66
CA THR A 246 12.76 3.54 -8.51
C THR A 246 12.23 4.91 -8.95
N ILE A 247 11.17 4.91 -9.76
CA ILE A 247 10.44 6.11 -10.20
C ILE A 247 9.17 6.25 -9.36
N ILE A 248 8.97 7.44 -8.83
CA ILE A 248 7.86 7.80 -7.94
C ILE A 248 7.12 8.98 -8.53
N LYS A 249 5.81 8.85 -8.69
CA LYS A 249 4.88 9.95 -8.93
C LYS A 249 4.61 10.63 -7.59
N LEU A 250 4.83 11.93 -7.51
CA LEU A 250 4.45 12.72 -6.35
C LEU A 250 2.92 12.82 -6.29
N GLY A 251 2.35 12.86 -5.08
CA GLY A 251 0.91 12.96 -4.90
C GLY A 251 0.32 14.27 -5.40
N THR A 252 1.14 15.32 -5.41
CA THR A 252 0.84 16.60 -6.04
C THR A 252 2.15 17.21 -6.57
N PRO A 253 2.14 17.88 -7.73
CA PRO A 253 3.30 18.60 -8.23
C PRO A 253 3.76 19.67 -7.23
N GLY A 254 5.07 19.78 -7.04
CA GLY A 254 5.60 20.68 -6.03
C GLY A 254 7.08 20.99 -6.16
N VAL A 255 7.50 22.04 -5.45
CA VAL A 255 8.87 22.52 -5.37
C VAL A 255 9.56 21.82 -4.20
N ILE A 256 10.67 21.13 -4.49
CA ILE A 256 11.42 20.33 -3.51
C ILE A 256 12.22 21.28 -2.59
N GLU A 257 12.14 21.07 -1.28
CA GLU A 257 12.94 21.81 -0.30
C GLU A 257 13.95 20.93 0.43
N LYS A 258 13.57 19.68 0.70
CA LYS A 258 14.42 18.74 1.43
C LYS A 258 14.15 17.31 0.97
N LEU A 259 15.22 16.55 0.79
CA LEU A 259 15.15 15.12 0.52
C LEU A 259 15.64 14.35 1.75
N VAL A 260 15.01 13.21 2.03
CA VAL A 260 15.52 12.25 3.01
C VAL A 260 15.58 10.88 2.38
N VAL A 261 16.73 10.22 2.47
CA VAL A 261 16.89 8.81 2.15
C VAL A 261 17.23 8.05 3.44
N ASP A 262 16.36 7.15 3.84
CA ASP A 262 16.49 6.38 5.08
C ASP A 262 16.91 4.94 4.75
N THR A 263 18.05 4.50 5.28
CA THR A 263 18.56 3.13 5.14
C THR A 263 18.30 2.29 6.39
N ALA A 264 17.31 2.66 7.21
CA ALA A 264 16.94 1.92 8.42
C ALA A 264 16.94 0.39 8.20
N HIS A 265 17.53 -0.35 9.13
CA HIS A 265 17.67 -1.81 9.12
C HIS A 265 18.59 -2.41 8.05
N PHE A 266 18.96 -1.67 7.00
CA PHE A 266 19.97 -2.09 6.02
C PHE A 266 21.36 -1.79 6.57
N ARG A 267 21.99 -2.79 7.20
CA ARG A 267 23.25 -2.63 7.94
C ARG A 267 24.48 -3.12 7.19
N GLY A 268 24.31 -4.17 6.38
CA GLY A 268 25.38 -4.75 5.56
C GLY A 268 25.14 -4.64 4.06
N ASN A 269 23.94 -4.20 3.67
CA ASN A 269 23.42 -4.17 2.30
C ASN A 269 22.75 -2.83 1.97
N PHE A 270 23.10 -1.74 2.68
CA PHE A 270 22.73 -0.38 2.25
C PHE A 270 23.53 -0.01 1.00
N PRO A 271 23.01 0.88 0.12
CA PRO A 271 23.75 1.28 -1.06
C PRO A 271 25.01 2.06 -0.69
N GLN A 272 26.02 2.04 -1.56
CA GLN A 272 27.23 2.83 -1.37
C GLN A 272 26.94 4.33 -1.54
N LYS A 273 26.13 4.66 -2.54
CA LYS A 273 25.67 6.03 -2.81
C LYS A 273 24.22 6.05 -3.26
N VAL A 274 23.62 7.23 -3.14
CA VAL A 274 22.31 7.54 -3.73
C VAL A 274 22.39 8.82 -4.55
N GLN A 275 21.57 8.89 -5.59
CA GLN A 275 21.41 10.03 -6.48
C GLN A 275 19.92 10.21 -6.75
N ILE A 276 19.44 11.45 -6.92
CA ILE A 276 18.01 11.70 -7.16
C ILE A 276 17.87 12.61 -8.39
N PHE A 277 16.98 12.20 -9.28
CA PHE A 277 16.51 13.01 -10.40
C PHE A 277 15.05 13.38 -10.21
N ALA A 278 14.59 14.43 -10.88
CA ALA A 278 13.19 14.83 -10.90
C ALA A 278 12.74 15.16 -12.33
N ALA A 279 11.43 15.05 -12.59
CA ALA A 279 10.83 15.36 -13.89
C ALA A 279 9.50 16.12 -13.70
N PRO A 280 9.10 16.98 -14.67
CA PRO A 280 7.83 17.69 -14.63
C PRO A 280 6.63 16.75 -14.53
N ALA A 281 5.50 17.27 -14.09
CA ALA A 281 4.25 16.51 -14.08
C ALA A 281 3.80 16.16 -15.50
N SER A 282 3.29 14.94 -15.66
CA SER A 282 2.80 14.38 -16.92
C SER A 282 1.75 13.31 -16.63
N GLN A 283 0.89 13.04 -17.61
CA GLN A 283 -0.16 12.01 -17.47
C GLN A 283 0.42 10.61 -17.33
N LYS A 284 1.53 10.33 -18.03
CA LYS A 284 2.25 9.05 -17.95
C LYS A 284 3.59 9.27 -17.27
N ALA A 285 4.00 8.29 -16.47
CA ALA A 285 5.33 8.28 -15.86
C ALA A 285 6.42 8.25 -16.95
N PRO A 286 7.44 9.10 -16.88
CA PRO A 286 8.61 8.98 -17.74
C PRO A 286 9.30 7.62 -17.51
N ARG A 287 9.98 7.10 -18.53
CA ARG A 287 10.83 5.91 -18.42
C ARG A 287 12.21 6.30 -17.89
N HIS A 288 12.96 5.32 -17.40
CA HIS A 288 14.29 5.55 -16.85
C HIS A 288 15.24 6.33 -17.80
N GLU A 289 15.24 5.97 -19.09
CA GLU A 289 16.15 6.51 -20.11
C GLU A 289 15.66 7.81 -20.79
N ASP A 290 14.48 8.31 -20.41
CA ASP A 290 13.95 9.51 -21.04
C ASP A 290 14.80 10.75 -20.64
N ASN A 291 15.03 11.67 -21.58
CA ASN A 291 15.88 12.85 -21.39
C ASN A 291 15.26 13.97 -20.53
N VAL A 292 14.07 13.73 -19.96
CA VAL A 292 13.33 14.68 -19.12
C VAL A 292 13.87 14.78 -17.69
N TRP A 293 14.69 13.81 -17.28
CA TRP A 293 15.23 13.74 -15.93
C TRP A 293 16.26 14.84 -15.67
N VAL A 294 16.01 15.63 -14.62
CA VAL A 294 16.90 16.66 -14.11
C VAL A 294 17.57 16.15 -12.85
N GLU A 295 18.91 16.17 -12.77
CA GLU A 295 19.63 15.84 -11.54
C GLU A 295 19.33 16.88 -10.46
N VAL A 296 18.69 16.45 -9.37
CA VAL A 296 18.38 17.30 -8.20
C VAL A 296 19.28 17.01 -7.01
N LEU A 297 19.85 15.81 -6.92
CA LEU A 297 20.86 15.44 -5.93
C LEU A 297 21.98 14.65 -6.63
N PRO A 298 23.21 15.18 -6.73
CA PRO A 298 24.35 14.43 -7.27
C PRO A 298 24.72 13.25 -6.35
N PRO A 299 25.48 12.24 -6.81
CA PRO A 299 25.77 11.04 -6.02
C PRO A 299 26.35 11.33 -4.62
N GLN A 300 25.59 11.01 -3.57
CA GLN A 300 25.97 11.18 -2.17
C GLN A 300 26.27 9.84 -1.52
N LYS A 301 27.30 9.78 -0.68
CA LYS A 301 27.61 8.57 0.10
C LYS A 301 26.52 8.33 1.15
N THR A 302 26.16 7.07 1.32
CA THR A 302 25.23 6.61 2.35
C THR A 302 25.93 5.73 3.39
N GLY A 303 25.26 5.55 4.52
CA GLY A 303 25.68 4.72 5.64
C GLY A 303 24.58 3.74 6.06
N PRO A 304 24.92 2.79 6.95
CA PRO A 304 23.97 1.80 7.44
C PRO A 304 22.95 2.43 8.40
N ASP A 305 21.72 1.91 8.38
CA ASP A 305 20.70 2.13 9.42
C ASP A 305 20.45 3.61 9.81
N SER A 306 20.52 4.54 8.85
CA SER A 306 20.56 5.97 9.11
C SER A 306 19.70 6.80 8.15
N LYS A 307 19.27 7.97 8.64
CA LYS A 307 18.61 8.98 7.80
C LYS A 307 19.67 9.90 7.20
N HIS A 308 19.60 10.05 5.88
CA HIS A 308 20.44 10.97 5.13
C HIS A 308 19.56 12.11 4.67
N GLU A 309 19.81 13.30 5.20
CA GLU A 309 19.01 14.49 4.92
C GLU A 309 19.80 15.42 4.00
N TYR A 310 19.16 15.88 2.93
CA TYR A 310 19.77 16.74 1.91
C TYR A 310 18.94 18.00 1.75
N SER A 311 19.58 19.15 1.86
CA SER A 311 18.94 20.47 1.79
C SER A 311 19.60 21.34 0.71
N SER A 312 19.26 22.63 0.67
CA SER A 312 19.65 23.57 -0.39
C SER A 312 21.16 23.69 -0.65
N ASP A 313 22.01 23.26 0.28
CA ASP A 313 23.47 23.25 0.15
C ASP A 313 24.00 22.24 -0.88
N VAL A 314 23.25 21.15 -1.13
CA VAL A 314 23.63 20.09 -2.07
C VAL A 314 22.60 19.86 -3.18
N LEU A 315 21.37 20.32 -2.98
CA LEU A 315 20.31 20.19 -3.97
C LEU A 315 20.51 21.15 -5.13
N LYS A 316 20.22 20.68 -6.35
CA LYS A 316 20.32 21.44 -7.59
C LYS A 316 18.97 21.55 -8.27
N GLN A 317 18.72 22.66 -8.96
CA GLN A 317 17.52 22.84 -9.81
C GLN A 317 16.20 22.59 -9.07
N VAL A 318 16.11 22.98 -7.79
CA VAL A 318 14.92 22.81 -6.95
C VAL A 318 14.09 24.09 -6.84
N ASP A 319 14.25 25.00 -7.79
CA ASP A 319 13.53 26.28 -7.94
C ASP A 319 12.22 26.16 -8.76
N LYS A 320 11.94 24.97 -9.29
CA LYS A 320 10.77 24.64 -10.12
C LYS A 320 9.99 23.45 -9.59
N ALA A 321 8.73 23.34 -10.00
CA ALA A 321 7.85 22.25 -9.60
C ALA A 321 8.14 20.96 -10.39
N TYR A 322 8.07 19.84 -9.70
CA TYR A 322 8.21 18.50 -10.26
C TYR A 322 6.99 17.65 -9.93
N GLY A 323 6.66 16.70 -10.81
CA GLY A 323 5.60 15.71 -10.57
C GLY A 323 6.13 14.30 -10.35
N PHE A 324 7.41 14.05 -10.66
CA PHE A 324 8.06 12.76 -10.48
C PHE A 324 9.46 12.92 -9.89
N VAL A 325 9.87 11.93 -9.10
CA VAL A 325 11.27 11.74 -8.67
C VAL A 325 11.75 10.34 -9.04
N LYS A 326 13.04 10.23 -9.32
CA LYS A 326 13.73 8.96 -9.59
C LYS A 326 14.85 8.81 -8.57
N LEU A 327 14.67 7.91 -7.61
CA LEU A 327 15.72 7.47 -6.70
C LEU A 327 16.63 6.52 -7.44
N VAL A 328 17.93 6.78 -7.43
CA VAL A 328 18.96 5.87 -7.93
C VAL A 328 19.84 5.46 -6.75
N ILE A 329 20.08 4.16 -6.62
CA ILE A 329 21.00 3.58 -5.65
C ILE A 329 22.19 2.97 -6.40
N ILE A 330 23.38 3.08 -5.81
CA ILE A 330 24.64 2.73 -6.47
C ILE A 330 25.50 1.86 -5.54
N PRO A 331 26.04 0.72 -5.99
CA PRO A 331 25.65 0.03 -7.23
C PRO A 331 24.27 -0.62 -7.10
N ASP A 332 23.94 -1.15 -5.91
CA ASP A 332 22.73 -1.87 -5.55
C ASP A 332 22.51 -1.74 -4.03
N GLY A 333 21.48 -2.40 -3.49
CA GLY A 333 21.28 -2.54 -2.05
C GLY A 333 19.85 -2.25 -1.61
N GLY A 334 19.69 -1.87 -0.34
CA GLY A 334 18.40 -1.66 0.28
C GLY A 334 18.20 -0.25 0.82
N VAL A 335 17.01 0.31 0.58
CA VAL A 335 16.55 1.59 1.12
C VAL A 335 15.20 1.38 1.80
N LYS A 336 15.06 1.97 2.99
CA LYS A 336 13.82 1.88 3.75
C LYS A 336 12.79 2.88 3.26
N ARG A 337 13.15 4.17 3.22
CA ARG A 337 12.24 5.24 2.79
C ARG A 337 12.94 6.28 1.94
N ILE A 338 12.16 6.94 1.11
CA ILE A 338 12.47 8.25 0.56
C ILE A 338 11.39 9.24 0.99
N ARG A 339 11.79 10.46 1.36
CA ARG A 339 10.89 11.58 1.64
C ARG A 339 11.24 12.73 0.71
N VAL A 340 10.23 13.35 0.13
CA VAL A 340 10.37 14.52 -0.73
C VAL A 340 9.59 15.65 -0.09
N PHE A 341 10.23 16.34 0.84
CA PHE A 341 9.60 17.49 1.49
C PHE A 341 9.62 18.68 0.55
N GLY A 342 8.46 19.28 0.35
CA GLY A 342 8.31 20.42 -0.52
C GLY A 342 6.98 21.12 -0.33
N ARG A 343 6.79 22.19 -1.12
CA ARG A 343 5.54 22.95 -1.18
C ARG A 343 4.82 22.64 -2.48
N ARG A 344 3.50 22.73 -2.48
CA ARG A 344 2.69 22.57 -3.69
C ARG A 344 3.03 23.66 -4.71
N GLU A 345 2.90 23.32 -5.98
CA GLU A 345 2.89 24.32 -7.04
C GLU A 345 1.73 25.29 -6.83
N ALA A 346 1.98 26.59 -6.98
CA ALA A 346 0.94 27.60 -6.84
C ALA A 346 -0.09 27.44 -7.96
N GLY A 347 -1.33 27.10 -7.61
CA GLY A 347 -2.44 26.92 -8.55
C GLY A 347 -2.78 25.46 -8.90
N ALA A 348 -2.18 24.48 -8.21
CA ALA A 348 -2.48 23.05 -8.33
C ALA A 348 -3.66 22.57 -7.48
#